data_AF-A0A914HFB8-F1
#
_entry.id   AF-A0A914HFB8-F1
#
_cell.length_a   1.000
_cell.length_b   1.000
_cell.length_c   1.000
_cell.angle_alpha   90.00
_cell.angle_beta   90.00
_cell.angle_gamma   90.00
#
_symmetry.space_group_name_H-M   'P 1'
#
loop_
_entity.id
_entity.type
_entity.pdbx_description
1 polymer ?
#
loop_
_entity_poly.entity_id
_entity_poly.type
_entity_poly.pdbx_seq_one_letter_code
_entity_poly.pdbx_strand_id
1 'polypeptide(L)'
;MRSFHFLDAVCLFVVAAFILLETDAQPKKSTSNTKLKNKGPTSSGNAKPNADASPKTTTSNTKLENEPAKQKNSGLTLGNRWDSAACDKGLTLSPDQLIADYTGVYWGHRSVSAEHPIPKKKSGFFYYEVEILAHKGHYILIGLGPNKCIMPRGNVIGVDEGYAYRNNGDIWGHKVDGCSDFFGRPYITGQPQFGSKVVNGVAVVSLDVVGCGVNLKTGQIFYTKNGALLKTLDMRAADLNADLFPSVSMDYPGNKIKANFGSEQFKFDIAKAFKE
;
A
#
# COMPACT_ATOMS: atom_id res chain seq x y z
N MET A 1 50.47 28.26 -9.31
CA MET A 1 49.64 28.74 -8.18
C MET A 1 48.44 27.83 -8.05
N ARG A 2 48.21 27.35 -6.83
CA ARG A 2 47.23 26.32 -6.47
C ARG A 2 45.83 26.93 -6.36
N SER A 3 44.83 26.31 -6.96
CA SER A 3 43.41 26.60 -6.72
C SER A 3 42.58 25.32 -6.84
N PHE A 4 42.84 24.39 -5.93
CA PHE A 4 41.95 23.29 -5.58
C PHE A 4 42.04 23.22 -4.06
N HIS A 5 40.93 23.38 -3.33
CA HIS A 5 40.71 22.94 -1.94
C HIS A 5 39.40 23.48 -1.32
N PHE A 6 38.57 24.26 -2.01
CA PHE A 6 37.35 24.78 -1.37
C PHE A 6 36.16 23.79 -1.35
N LEU A 7 36.13 22.79 -2.25
CA LEU A 7 34.98 21.87 -2.33
C LEU A 7 35.10 20.65 -1.40
N ASP A 8 36.31 20.21 -1.09
CA ASP A 8 36.53 19.04 -0.22
C ASP A 8 36.29 19.34 1.26
N ALA A 9 36.43 20.61 1.68
CA ALA A 9 36.17 21.02 3.05
C ALA A 9 34.66 21.01 3.39
N VAL A 10 33.78 21.27 2.42
CA VAL A 10 32.33 21.30 2.63
C VAL A 10 31.76 19.88 2.80
N CYS A 11 32.32 18.88 2.14
CA CYS A 11 31.91 17.49 2.30
C CYS A 11 32.25 16.91 3.68
N LEU A 12 33.38 17.32 4.29
CA LEU A 12 33.78 16.80 5.61
C LEU A 12 32.92 17.35 6.75
N PHE A 13 32.39 18.58 6.65
CA PHE A 13 31.53 19.15 7.69
C PHE A 13 30.13 18.52 7.74
N VAL A 14 29.57 18.10 6.60
CA VAL A 14 28.24 17.47 6.55
C VAL A 14 28.27 16.06 7.14
N VAL A 15 29.38 15.33 6.98
CA VAL A 15 29.54 13.98 7.55
C VAL A 15 29.80 14.03 9.06
N ALA A 16 30.53 15.04 9.56
CA ALA A 16 30.80 15.18 11.00
C ALA A 16 29.54 15.51 11.84
N ALA A 17 28.58 16.25 11.26
CA ALA A 17 27.31 16.56 11.93
C ALA A 17 26.40 15.34 12.12
N PHE A 18 26.57 14.28 11.30
CA PHE A 18 25.80 13.04 11.41
C PHE A 18 26.30 12.09 12.52
N ILE A 19 27.53 12.24 13.00
CA ILE A 19 28.12 11.33 14.00
C ILE A 19 27.87 11.79 15.46
N LEU A 20 27.43 13.03 15.69
CA LEU A 20 27.28 13.61 17.03
C LEU A 20 25.86 13.57 17.63
N LEU A 21 24.89 12.91 16.98
CA LEU A 21 23.49 12.86 17.46
C LEU A 21 23.03 11.53 18.05
N GLU A 22 23.94 10.55 18.16
CA GLU A 22 23.67 9.32 18.91
C GLU A 22 24.41 9.36 20.24
N THR A 23 23.77 9.89 21.27
CA THR A 23 23.99 9.43 22.64
C THR A 23 22.83 9.82 23.56
N ASP A 24 22.33 8.78 24.22
CA ASP A 24 21.68 8.75 25.53
C ASP A 24 20.15 8.80 25.65
N ALA A 25 19.58 7.65 26.03
CA ALA A 25 18.75 7.44 27.23
C ALA A 25 17.68 6.35 27.03
N GLN A 26 17.93 5.19 27.64
CA GLN A 26 16.99 4.06 27.80
C GLN A 26 15.84 4.38 28.80
N PRO A 27 14.65 3.74 28.67
CA PRO A 27 13.50 3.98 29.55
C PRO A 27 13.49 3.10 30.82
N LYS A 28 13.00 3.70 31.92
CA LYS A 28 12.80 3.06 33.24
C LYS A 28 11.61 2.08 33.23
N LYS A 29 11.83 0.91 33.85
CA LYS A 29 10.81 -0.09 34.22
C LYS A 29 9.89 0.45 35.33
N SER A 30 8.60 0.15 35.25
CA SER A 30 7.72 0.12 36.42
C SER A 30 6.87 -1.15 36.43
N THR A 31 7.07 -1.94 37.49
CA THR A 31 6.38 -3.18 37.85
C THR A 31 5.25 -2.89 38.83
N SER A 32 4.16 -3.66 38.79
CA SER A 32 3.25 -4.09 39.89
C SER A 32 1.80 -4.19 39.37
N ASN A 33 0.88 -5.03 39.84
CA ASN A 33 0.79 -6.21 40.72
C ASN A 33 -0.66 -6.76 40.50
N THR A 34 -0.87 -8.04 40.22
CA THR A 34 -1.35 -9.11 41.14
C THR A 34 -2.88 -9.23 41.35
N LYS A 35 -3.43 -10.38 40.90
CA LYS A 35 -4.57 -11.22 41.41
C LYS A 35 -5.94 -10.55 41.69
N LEU A 36 -7.11 -11.15 41.39
CA LEU A 36 -7.63 -12.39 42.00
C LEU A 36 -8.91 -12.92 41.29
N LYS A 37 -9.22 -14.18 41.62
CA LYS A 37 -10.26 -15.09 41.10
C LYS A 37 -11.69 -14.78 41.59
N ASN A 38 -12.71 -15.34 40.90
CA ASN A 38 -13.82 -16.17 41.43
C ASN A 38 -14.61 -16.79 40.23
N LYS A 39 -14.63 -18.12 39.99
CA LYS A 39 -15.48 -19.23 40.51
C LYS A 39 -16.99 -19.10 40.18
N GLY A 40 -17.53 -20.07 39.42
CA GLY A 40 -18.94 -20.22 38.95
C GLY A 40 -19.97 -20.63 40.04
N PRO A 41 -21.17 -21.19 39.72
CA PRO A 41 -21.33 -22.41 38.87
C PRO A 41 -22.66 -22.61 38.04
N THR A 42 -22.62 -23.61 37.15
CA THR A 42 -23.63 -24.61 36.65
C THR A 42 -25.15 -24.37 36.48
N SER A 43 -25.69 -24.75 35.30
CA SER A 43 -26.68 -25.86 35.03
C SER A 43 -27.42 -25.60 33.69
N SER A 44 -27.23 -26.41 32.62
CA SER A 44 -27.93 -27.64 32.17
C SER A 44 -29.41 -27.49 31.74
N GLY A 45 -29.72 -27.81 30.48
CA GLY A 45 -31.08 -28.06 29.98
C GLY A 45 -31.15 -28.24 28.46
N ASN A 46 -31.22 -29.49 28.00
CA ASN A 46 -31.37 -29.93 26.60
C ASN A 46 -32.79 -29.74 26.06
N ALA A 47 -32.94 -29.52 24.73
CA ALA A 47 -33.71 -30.39 23.79
C ALA A 47 -34.01 -29.70 22.44
N LYS A 48 -33.74 -30.43 21.35
CA LYS A 48 -34.28 -30.32 19.95
C LYS A 48 -35.11 -31.62 19.72
N PRO A 49 -35.66 -31.98 18.53
CA PRO A 49 -36.03 -31.27 17.29
C PRO A 49 -37.42 -31.67 16.71
N ASN A 50 -37.84 -31.08 15.58
CA ASN A 50 -38.39 -31.73 14.34
C ASN A 50 -38.98 -30.65 13.39
N ALA A 51 -38.59 -30.58 12.10
CA ALA A 51 -39.04 -31.33 10.91
C ALA A 51 -40.46 -30.88 10.45
N ASP A 52 -40.83 -30.66 9.19
CA ASP A 52 -40.38 -31.14 7.88
C ASP A 52 -41.07 -30.33 6.74
N ALA A 53 -40.68 -30.59 5.48
CA ALA A 53 -41.44 -30.55 4.22
C ALA A 53 -41.11 -29.48 3.13
N SER A 54 -40.61 -30.01 1.99
CA SER A 54 -40.69 -29.49 0.59
C SER A 54 -41.61 -30.46 -0.22
N PRO A 55 -41.79 -30.45 -1.58
CA PRO A 55 -41.23 -29.64 -2.70
C PRO A 55 -42.23 -29.30 -3.88
N LYS A 56 -41.69 -28.94 -5.08
CA LYS A 56 -42.21 -29.04 -6.50
C LYS A 56 -42.91 -27.79 -7.12
N THR A 57 -42.76 -27.32 -8.39
CA THR A 57 -42.07 -27.71 -9.67
C THR A 57 -42.15 -26.57 -10.75
N THR A 58 -41.34 -26.62 -11.85
CA THR A 58 -41.64 -26.25 -13.29
C THR A 58 -41.61 -24.74 -13.68
N THR A 59 -41.04 -24.17 -14.78
CA THR A 59 -40.34 -24.61 -16.03
C THR A 59 -39.71 -23.40 -16.78
N SER A 60 -38.68 -23.71 -17.60
CA SER A 60 -37.95 -23.05 -18.73
C SER A 60 -38.40 -21.69 -19.35
N ASN A 61 -37.56 -20.84 -19.98
CA ASN A 61 -36.73 -21.04 -21.19
C ASN A 61 -35.65 -19.95 -21.40
N THR A 62 -34.64 -20.37 -22.15
CA THR A 62 -33.55 -19.73 -22.91
C THR A 62 -33.74 -18.32 -23.51
N LYS A 63 -32.70 -17.48 -23.40
CA LYS A 63 -32.19 -16.67 -24.53
C LYS A 63 -30.66 -16.51 -24.41
N LEU A 64 -29.97 -17.10 -25.37
CA LEU A 64 -28.55 -16.87 -25.67
C LEU A 64 -28.44 -15.51 -26.35
N GLU A 65 -27.75 -14.57 -25.72
CA GLU A 65 -27.12 -13.45 -26.42
C GLU A 65 -25.62 -13.54 -26.14
N ASN A 66 -24.88 -13.90 -27.19
CA ASN A 66 -23.43 -13.82 -27.25
C ASN A 66 -23.02 -12.35 -27.31
N GLU A 67 -22.99 -11.70 -26.15
CA GLU A 67 -22.16 -10.52 -25.93
C GLU A 67 -20.71 -10.97 -25.68
N PRO A 68 -19.68 -10.33 -26.27
CA PRO A 68 -18.30 -10.66 -25.94
C PRO A 68 -18.12 -10.44 -24.44
N ALA A 69 -17.76 -11.51 -23.72
CA ALA A 69 -17.62 -11.50 -22.27
C ALA A 69 -16.66 -10.38 -21.86
N LYS A 70 -17.24 -9.24 -21.45
CA LYS A 70 -16.54 -8.15 -20.79
C LYS A 70 -15.85 -8.79 -19.60
N GLN A 71 -14.53 -8.97 -19.68
CA GLN A 71 -13.75 -9.58 -18.61
C GLN A 71 -14.08 -8.84 -17.32
N LYS A 72 -14.85 -9.50 -16.46
CA LYS A 72 -15.30 -8.94 -15.20
C LYS A 72 -14.06 -8.85 -14.33
N ASN A 73 -13.63 -7.64 -13.98
CA ASN A 73 -12.54 -7.40 -13.05
C ASN A 73 -12.72 -8.35 -11.85
N SER A 74 -11.83 -9.32 -11.71
CA SER A 74 -11.88 -10.33 -10.64
C SER A 74 -11.45 -9.76 -9.28
N GLY A 75 -10.92 -8.54 -9.28
CA GLY A 75 -10.65 -7.74 -8.09
C GLY A 75 -11.94 -7.13 -7.53
N LEU A 76 -12.17 -7.33 -6.23
CA LEU A 76 -13.23 -6.70 -5.46
C LEU A 76 -12.91 -5.22 -5.20
N THR A 77 -13.06 -4.39 -6.22
CA THR A 77 -13.00 -2.92 -6.08
C THR A 77 -14.10 -2.29 -6.92
N LEU A 78 -15.31 -2.19 -6.34
CA LEU A 78 -16.33 -1.30 -6.87
C LEU A 78 -15.92 0.13 -6.51
N GLY A 79 -15.58 0.92 -7.53
CA GLY A 79 -15.48 2.38 -7.50
C GLY A 79 -14.88 2.98 -6.23
N ASN A 80 -13.57 3.18 -6.22
CA ASN A 80 -12.89 3.99 -5.20
C ASN A 80 -12.24 5.21 -5.89
N ARG A 81 -11.85 6.20 -5.10
CA ARG A 81 -11.11 7.38 -5.55
C ARG A 81 -10.29 7.93 -4.39
N TRP A 82 -9.35 8.82 -4.69
CA TRP A 82 -8.63 9.55 -3.66
C TRP A 82 -9.60 10.39 -2.83
N ASP A 83 -9.41 10.44 -1.52
CA ASP A 83 -10.25 11.20 -0.60
C ASP A 83 -9.67 12.59 -0.40
N SER A 84 -10.38 13.62 -0.86
CA SER A 84 -9.99 15.02 -0.64
C SER A 84 -9.79 15.39 0.84
N ALA A 85 -10.49 14.74 1.77
CA ALA A 85 -10.33 14.96 3.21
C ALA A 85 -9.10 14.24 3.80
N ALA A 86 -8.56 13.25 3.08
CA ALA A 86 -7.37 12.48 3.45
C ALA A 86 -6.23 12.75 2.46
N CYS A 87 -6.11 13.99 2.02
CA CYS A 87 -5.13 14.46 1.04
C CYS A 87 -4.31 15.59 1.66
N ASP A 88 -2.98 15.41 1.72
CA ASP A 88 -2.10 16.40 2.30
C ASP A 88 -2.06 17.71 1.51
N LYS A 89 -1.90 18.83 2.23
CA LYS A 89 -1.77 20.16 1.63
C LYS A 89 -0.63 20.21 0.62
N GLY A 90 -0.92 20.67 -0.59
CA GLY A 90 0.05 20.77 -1.68
C GLY A 90 -0.09 19.65 -2.72
N LEU A 91 -0.93 18.65 -2.45
CA LEU A 91 -1.51 17.81 -3.49
C LEU A 91 -2.79 18.44 -4.01
N THR A 92 -2.95 18.42 -5.32
CA THR A 92 -4.18 18.79 -6.02
C THR A 92 -4.77 17.54 -6.66
N LEU A 93 -6.05 17.30 -6.45
CA LEU A 93 -6.77 16.17 -7.05
C LEU A 93 -7.50 16.63 -8.32
N SER A 94 -7.60 15.74 -9.31
CA SER A 94 -8.50 15.92 -10.45
C SER A 94 -9.98 15.90 -10.03
N PRO A 95 -10.92 16.38 -10.87
CA PRO A 95 -12.35 16.37 -10.55
C PRO A 95 -12.92 14.98 -10.24
N ASP A 96 -12.43 13.93 -10.91
CA ASP A 96 -12.79 12.53 -10.67
C ASP A 96 -12.03 11.91 -9.47
N GLN A 97 -11.10 12.66 -8.88
CA GLN A 97 -10.21 12.26 -7.78
C GLN A 97 -9.43 10.98 -8.07
N LEU A 98 -9.09 10.72 -9.33
CA LEU A 98 -8.21 9.60 -9.71
C LEU A 98 -6.76 10.05 -9.91
N ILE A 99 -6.53 11.33 -10.22
CA ILE A 99 -5.19 11.90 -10.37
C ILE A 99 -4.84 12.69 -9.12
N ALA A 100 -3.64 12.45 -8.58
CA ALA A 100 -3.02 13.27 -7.57
C ALA A 100 -1.77 13.93 -8.15
N ASP A 101 -1.70 15.25 -8.06
CA ASP A 101 -0.62 16.08 -8.58
C ASP A 101 0.02 16.88 -7.45
N TYR A 102 1.33 16.76 -7.27
CA TYR A 102 2.05 17.57 -6.31
C TYR A 102 2.30 18.96 -6.90
N THR A 103 1.40 19.90 -6.60
CA THR A 103 1.45 21.29 -7.07
C THR A 103 1.99 22.29 -6.03
N GLY A 104 2.35 21.83 -4.83
CA GLY A 104 3.02 22.65 -3.82
C GLY A 104 4.38 23.19 -4.27
N VAL A 105 4.90 24.18 -3.54
CA VAL A 105 6.13 24.90 -3.91
C VAL A 105 7.40 24.25 -3.35
N TYR A 106 7.28 23.63 -2.17
CA TYR A 106 8.42 23.06 -1.45
C TYR A 106 8.41 21.54 -1.52
N TRP A 107 9.60 20.95 -1.54
CA TRP A 107 9.78 19.52 -1.32
C TRP A 107 9.33 19.15 0.09
N GLY A 108 8.94 17.89 0.25
CA GLY A 108 8.49 17.32 1.50
C GLY A 108 7.39 16.29 1.28
N HIS A 109 7.32 15.30 2.17
CA HIS A 109 6.38 14.20 2.03
C HIS A 109 4.93 14.68 2.06
N ARG A 110 4.17 14.22 1.08
CA ARG A 110 2.73 14.42 0.95
C ARG A 110 2.10 13.10 0.60
N SER A 111 0.99 12.81 1.26
CA SER A 111 0.28 11.57 1.11
C SER A 111 -1.19 11.79 0.77
N VAL A 112 -1.77 10.81 0.08
CA VAL A 112 -3.20 10.73 -0.16
C VAL A 112 -3.67 9.30 0.05
N SER A 113 -4.81 9.15 0.72
CA SER A 113 -5.51 7.87 0.85
C SER A 113 -6.80 7.85 0.05
N ALA A 114 -7.26 6.67 -0.31
CA ALA A 114 -8.57 6.48 -0.91
C ALA A 114 -9.71 6.60 0.11
N GLU A 115 -10.93 6.84 -0.37
CA GLU A 115 -12.10 7.07 0.48
C GLU A 115 -12.54 5.84 1.29
N HIS A 116 -12.35 4.66 0.71
CA HIS A 116 -12.75 3.40 1.31
C HIS A 116 -11.55 2.48 1.56
N PRO A 117 -11.53 1.77 2.71
CA PRO A 117 -10.51 0.78 2.99
C PRO A 117 -10.72 -0.47 2.12
N ILE A 118 -9.76 -1.38 2.16
CA ILE A 118 -9.91 -2.70 1.55
C ILE A 118 -11.13 -3.42 2.18
N PRO A 119 -11.89 -4.19 1.39
CA PRO A 119 -13.03 -4.93 1.93
C PRO A 119 -12.60 -5.97 2.97
N LYS A 120 -13.29 -6.02 4.11
CA LYS A 120 -13.09 -7.06 5.16
C LYS A 120 -13.74 -8.41 4.81
N LYS A 121 -13.71 -8.78 3.53
CA LYS A 121 -14.23 -10.08 3.05
C LYS A 121 -13.19 -11.17 3.33
N LYS A 122 -13.64 -12.42 3.42
CA LYS A 122 -12.77 -13.59 3.65
C LYS A 122 -12.44 -14.39 2.38
N SER A 123 -12.66 -13.79 1.21
CA SER A 123 -12.44 -14.41 -0.10
C SER A 123 -12.23 -13.36 -1.19
N GLY A 124 -11.55 -13.79 -2.26
CA GLY A 124 -11.22 -12.94 -3.40
C GLY A 124 -9.96 -12.11 -3.20
N PHE A 125 -9.74 -11.18 -4.14
CA PHE A 125 -8.59 -10.29 -4.14
C PHE A 125 -9.07 -8.83 -4.15
N PHE A 126 -8.42 -8.00 -3.36
CA PHE A 126 -8.44 -6.55 -3.54
C PHE A 126 -7.24 -6.16 -4.40
N TYR A 127 -7.41 -5.24 -5.35
CA TYR A 127 -6.31 -4.77 -6.18
C TYR A 127 -6.60 -3.38 -6.77
N TYR A 128 -5.55 -2.57 -6.87
CA TYR A 128 -5.57 -1.31 -7.60
C TYR A 128 -4.21 -1.07 -8.27
N GLU A 129 -4.21 -0.27 -9.34
CA GLU A 129 -3.00 0.15 -10.05
C GLU A 129 -2.80 1.66 -9.94
N VAL A 130 -1.54 2.08 -9.98
CA VAL A 130 -1.12 3.47 -10.01
C VAL A 130 -0.15 3.63 -11.18
N GLU A 131 -0.52 4.48 -12.13
CA GLU A 131 0.33 4.92 -13.21
C GLU A 131 1.12 6.15 -12.78
N ILE A 132 2.44 6.12 -13.02
CA ILE A 132 3.33 7.24 -12.76
C ILE A 132 3.31 8.17 -13.97
N LEU A 133 2.51 9.24 -13.90
CA LEU A 133 2.39 10.23 -14.97
C LEU A 133 3.60 11.18 -15.04
N ALA A 134 4.18 11.51 -13.89
CA ALA A 134 5.39 12.30 -13.80
C ALA A 134 6.17 11.98 -12.52
N HIS A 135 7.50 11.98 -12.62
CA HIS A 135 8.41 11.75 -11.51
C HIS A 135 9.59 12.73 -11.63
N LYS A 136 9.71 13.60 -10.64
CA LYS A 136 10.72 14.67 -10.54
C LYS A 136 11.54 14.59 -9.26
N GLY A 137 11.06 13.81 -8.29
CA GLY A 137 11.65 13.68 -6.96
C GLY A 137 12.49 12.44 -6.73
N HIS A 138 12.67 12.13 -5.45
CA HIS A 138 13.37 10.93 -5.03
C HIS A 138 12.40 9.82 -4.68
N TYR A 139 11.20 10.13 -4.18
CA TYR A 139 10.34 9.15 -3.53
C TYR A 139 8.91 9.17 -4.05
N ILE A 140 8.47 8.00 -4.51
CA ILE A 140 7.07 7.64 -4.68
C ILE A 140 6.89 6.28 -3.99
N LEU A 141 5.95 6.21 -3.05
CA LEU A 141 5.60 5.00 -2.32
C LEU A 141 4.13 4.68 -2.56
N ILE A 142 3.83 3.43 -2.88
CA ILE A 142 2.48 2.96 -3.22
C ILE A 142 2.15 1.76 -2.34
N GLY A 143 1.01 1.78 -1.66
CA GLY A 143 0.62 0.67 -0.80
C GLY A 143 -0.65 0.87 0.01
N LEU A 144 -0.62 0.49 1.28
CA LEU A 144 -1.77 0.44 2.18
C LEU A 144 -1.44 1.08 3.53
N GLY A 145 -2.26 2.02 4.01
CA GLY A 145 -2.09 2.71 5.29
C GLY A 145 -3.24 2.45 6.27
N PRO A 146 -3.01 2.36 7.60
CA PRO A 146 -4.04 2.05 8.60
C PRO A 146 -4.97 3.23 8.94
N ASN A 147 -4.62 4.43 8.49
CA ASN A 147 -5.42 5.65 8.66
C ASN A 147 -5.62 6.27 7.28
N LYS A 148 -6.82 6.78 7.00
CA LYS A 148 -7.01 7.82 5.98
C LYS A 148 -6.01 8.91 6.31
N CYS A 149 -5.02 9.19 5.44
CA CYS A 149 -3.83 10.04 5.60
C CYS A 149 -3.98 11.36 6.41
N ILE A 150 -4.46 11.29 7.65
CA ILE A 150 -4.25 12.22 8.75
C ILE A 150 -3.02 11.68 9.46
N MET A 151 -1.94 11.56 8.71
CA MET A 151 -0.66 11.29 9.30
C MET A 151 -0.13 12.64 9.83
N PRO A 152 0.58 12.67 10.97
CA PRO A 152 1.34 13.85 11.35
C PRO A 152 2.19 14.34 10.16
N ARG A 153 2.32 15.66 9.99
CA ARG A 153 3.05 16.23 8.86
C ARG A 153 4.44 15.61 8.76
N GLY A 154 4.76 15.04 7.60
CA GLY A 154 6.07 14.46 7.30
C GLY A 154 6.10 12.93 7.30
N ASN A 155 5.06 12.27 7.82
CA ASN A 155 4.98 10.82 7.81
C ASN A 155 4.68 10.27 6.41
N VAL A 156 5.23 9.09 6.13
CA VAL A 156 5.26 8.41 4.84
C VAL A 156 4.70 7.01 4.99
N ILE A 157 3.83 6.60 4.07
CA ILE A 157 3.32 5.22 4.08
C ILE A 157 4.47 4.22 3.90
N GLY A 158 4.32 3.06 4.54
CA GLY A 158 5.36 2.04 4.56
C GLY A 158 6.50 2.35 5.52
N VAL A 159 7.04 3.56 5.55
CA VAL A 159 8.18 3.92 6.44
C VAL A 159 7.72 4.14 7.87
N ASP A 160 6.68 4.95 8.08
CA ASP A 160 6.15 5.19 9.42
C ASP A 160 5.10 4.14 9.80
N GLU A 161 4.11 3.92 8.93
CA GLU A 161 3.00 2.99 9.17
C GLU A 161 2.52 2.31 7.88
N GLY A 162 1.79 1.19 8.01
CA GLY A 162 1.17 0.51 6.87
C GLY A 162 2.13 -0.41 6.08
N TYR A 163 2.04 -0.38 4.76
CA TYR A 163 2.84 -1.20 3.84
C TYR A 163 3.05 -0.40 2.56
N ALA A 164 4.24 -0.44 1.96
CA ALA A 164 4.45 0.24 0.70
C ALA A 164 5.58 -0.36 -0.14
N TYR A 165 5.45 -0.21 -1.45
CA TYR A 165 6.50 -0.42 -2.43
C TYR A 165 7.01 0.95 -2.92
N ARG A 166 8.30 1.18 -2.72
CA ARG A 166 9.00 2.42 -3.06
C ARG A 166 9.66 2.32 -4.42
N ASN A 167 9.70 3.44 -5.13
CA ASN A 167 10.25 3.58 -6.48
C ASN A 167 11.71 3.10 -6.64
N ASN A 168 12.51 3.09 -5.58
CA ASN A 168 13.89 2.59 -5.58
C ASN A 168 14.02 1.05 -5.47
N GLY A 169 12.91 0.32 -5.36
CA GLY A 169 12.91 -1.14 -5.23
C GLY A 169 12.72 -1.66 -3.80
N ASP A 170 12.52 -0.78 -2.82
CA ASP A 170 12.30 -1.19 -1.43
C ASP A 170 10.82 -1.54 -1.18
N ILE A 171 10.58 -2.59 -0.42
CA ILE A 171 9.25 -2.97 0.09
C ILE A 171 9.26 -2.86 1.61
N TRP A 172 8.37 -2.04 2.15
CA TRP A 172 8.32 -1.63 3.55
C TRP A 172 7.13 -2.22 4.30
N GLY A 173 7.31 -2.45 5.61
CA GLY A 173 6.26 -2.93 6.52
C GLY A 173 6.08 -4.45 6.54
N HIS A 174 6.81 -5.19 5.70
CA HIS A 174 6.73 -6.65 5.61
C HIS A 174 7.85 -7.31 6.41
N LYS A 175 7.51 -7.90 7.56
CA LYS A 175 8.45 -8.70 8.35
C LYS A 175 8.56 -10.11 7.81
N VAL A 176 9.68 -10.41 7.15
CA VAL A 176 10.05 -11.72 6.62
C VAL A 176 11.47 -12.08 7.09
N ASP A 177 11.85 -13.35 6.97
CA ASP A 177 13.21 -13.77 7.32
C ASP A 177 14.23 -13.09 6.41
N GLY A 178 15.26 -12.49 7.01
CA GLY A 178 16.29 -11.74 6.28
C GLY A 178 15.89 -10.32 5.86
N CYS A 179 14.74 -9.79 6.29
CA CYS A 179 14.43 -8.38 6.08
C CYS A 179 15.40 -7.48 6.86
N SER A 180 15.74 -6.33 6.28
CA SER A 180 16.45 -5.27 6.98
C SER A 180 15.50 -4.51 7.91
N ASP A 181 16.06 -3.78 8.87
CA ASP A 181 15.29 -2.95 9.80
C ASP A 181 15.81 -1.51 9.74
N PHE A 182 14.89 -0.55 9.77
CA PHE A 182 15.20 0.87 9.86
C PHE A 182 14.29 1.49 10.93
N PHE A 183 14.87 1.85 12.08
CA PHE A 183 14.14 2.37 13.24
C PHE A 183 12.94 1.49 13.67
N GLY A 184 13.13 0.17 13.71
CA GLY A 184 12.08 -0.79 14.06
C GLY A 184 11.11 -1.09 12.92
N ARG A 185 11.38 -0.55 11.72
CA ARG A 185 10.56 -0.77 10.53
C ARG A 185 11.21 -1.77 9.58
N PRO A 186 10.58 -2.93 9.32
CA PRO A 186 11.14 -3.92 8.42
C PRO A 186 11.00 -3.50 6.96
N TYR A 187 12.03 -3.76 6.17
CA TYR A 187 11.99 -3.58 4.72
C TYR A 187 12.85 -4.62 3.97
N ILE A 188 12.51 -4.81 2.70
CA ILE A 188 13.17 -5.74 1.77
C ILE A 188 13.64 -4.92 0.56
N THR A 189 14.86 -5.16 0.09
CA THR A 189 15.43 -4.45 -1.08
C THR A 189 15.48 -5.38 -2.30
N GLY A 190 15.93 -4.84 -3.45
CA GLY A 190 16.23 -5.65 -4.64
C GLY A 190 15.04 -5.95 -5.54
N GLN A 191 13.87 -5.35 -5.29
CA GLN A 191 12.77 -5.39 -6.26
C GLN A 191 13.06 -4.44 -7.43
N PRO A 192 12.40 -4.62 -8.59
CA PRO A 192 12.54 -3.69 -9.71
C PRO A 192 12.31 -2.23 -9.28
N GLN A 193 13.03 -1.28 -9.87
CA GLN A 193 12.77 0.15 -9.64
C GLN A 193 11.65 0.63 -10.56
N PHE A 194 10.94 1.72 -10.23
CA PHE A 194 9.90 2.30 -11.09
C PHE A 194 9.91 3.82 -11.12
N GLY A 195 9.20 4.41 -12.08
CA GLY A 195 8.95 5.86 -12.15
C GLY A 195 10.14 6.70 -12.62
N SER A 196 11.37 6.20 -12.55
CA SER A 196 12.54 6.85 -13.16
C SER A 196 13.22 5.88 -14.12
N LYS A 197 13.54 6.35 -15.33
CA LYS A 197 14.42 5.63 -16.24
C LYS A 197 15.49 6.58 -16.74
N VAL A 198 16.73 6.29 -16.39
CA VAL A 198 17.87 6.94 -17.00
C VAL A 198 18.18 6.20 -18.29
N VAL A 199 17.96 6.85 -19.43
CA VAL A 199 18.33 6.35 -20.76
C VAL A 199 19.47 7.22 -21.25
N ASN A 200 20.65 6.63 -21.45
CA ASN A 200 21.86 7.34 -21.92
C ASN A 200 22.21 8.58 -21.06
N GLY A 201 22.07 8.47 -19.74
CA GLY A 201 22.33 9.58 -18.82
C GLY A 201 21.20 10.63 -18.73
N VAL A 202 20.12 10.47 -19.50
CA VAL A 202 18.96 11.38 -19.48
C VAL A 202 17.82 10.74 -18.69
N ALA A 203 17.31 11.46 -17.69
CA ALA A 203 16.10 11.06 -16.98
C ALA A 203 14.88 11.20 -17.91
N VAL A 204 14.30 10.07 -18.28
CA VAL A 204 13.07 9.98 -19.06
C VAL A 204 11.94 9.60 -18.12
N VAL A 205 10.77 10.23 -18.32
CA VAL A 205 9.55 9.89 -17.60
C VAL A 205 9.12 8.48 -18.03
N SER A 206 8.99 7.57 -17.06
CA SER A 206 8.43 6.24 -17.30
C SER A 206 6.97 6.23 -16.90
N LEU A 207 6.08 5.88 -17.85
CA LEU A 207 4.69 5.51 -17.59
C LEU A 207 4.61 4.10 -16.99
N ASP A 208 5.40 3.87 -15.94
CA ASP A 208 5.37 2.62 -15.19
C ASP A 208 4.02 2.52 -14.47
N VAL A 209 3.42 1.33 -14.53
CA VAL A 209 2.21 1.00 -13.78
C VAL A 209 2.59 0.08 -12.64
N VAL A 210 2.30 0.50 -11.42
CA VAL A 210 2.56 -0.25 -10.19
C VAL A 210 1.24 -0.65 -9.57
N GLY A 211 1.08 -1.93 -9.25
CA GLY A 211 -0.12 -2.44 -8.60
C GLY A 211 0.16 -2.87 -7.17
N CYS A 212 -0.86 -2.75 -6.34
CA CYS A 212 -0.86 -3.24 -4.96
C CYS A 212 -2.17 -4.01 -4.73
N GLY A 213 -2.03 -5.23 -4.22
CA GLY A 213 -3.17 -6.10 -3.97
C GLY A 213 -3.06 -6.88 -2.67
N VAL A 214 -4.19 -7.43 -2.27
CA VAL A 214 -4.35 -8.25 -1.07
C VAL A 214 -5.16 -9.49 -1.42
N ASN A 215 -4.65 -10.67 -1.08
CA ASN A 215 -5.45 -11.87 -1.00
C ASN A 215 -6.33 -11.78 0.26
N LEU A 216 -7.63 -11.59 0.10
CA LEU A 216 -8.55 -11.34 1.22
C LEU A 216 -8.83 -12.60 2.06
N LYS A 217 -8.42 -13.78 1.59
CA LYS A 217 -8.49 -15.01 2.38
C LYS A 217 -7.30 -15.15 3.31
N THR A 218 -6.09 -14.86 2.81
CA THR A 218 -4.84 -15.07 3.55
C THR A 218 -4.28 -13.81 4.19
N GLY A 219 -4.75 -12.62 3.78
CA GLY A 219 -4.20 -11.32 4.14
C GLY A 219 -2.89 -10.99 3.43
N GLN A 220 -2.38 -11.87 2.56
CA GLN A 220 -1.12 -11.64 1.86
C GLN A 220 -1.22 -10.42 0.94
N ILE A 221 -0.32 -9.47 1.15
CA ILE A 221 -0.12 -8.34 0.24
C ILE A 221 0.83 -8.77 -0.86
N PHE A 222 0.58 -8.30 -2.09
CA PHE A 222 1.47 -8.47 -3.22
C PHE A 222 1.54 -7.20 -4.04
N TYR A 223 2.64 -7.04 -4.78
CA TYR A 223 2.85 -5.91 -5.68
C TYR A 223 3.13 -6.39 -7.10
N THR A 224 2.87 -5.52 -8.05
CA THR A 224 3.14 -5.79 -9.46
C THR A 224 3.80 -4.58 -10.10
N LYS A 225 4.65 -4.80 -11.09
CA LYS A 225 5.16 -3.74 -11.96
C LYS A 225 4.88 -4.11 -13.41
N ASN A 226 4.22 -3.20 -14.14
CA ASN A 226 3.93 -3.33 -15.56
C ASN A 226 3.26 -4.66 -15.95
N GLY A 227 2.33 -5.14 -15.12
CA GLY A 227 1.62 -6.40 -15.35
C GLY A 227 2.40 -7.66 -14.94
N ALA A 228 3.59 -7.53 -14.34
CA ALA A 228 4.34 -8.65 -13.78
C ALA A 228 4.27 -8.65 -12.25
N LEU A 229 3.99 -9.81 -11.66
CA LEU A 229 4.01 -10.03 -10.21
C LEU A 229 5.43 -9.95 -9.67
N LEU A 230 5.64 -9.23 -8.57
CA LEU A 230 6.93 -9.19 -7.88
C LEU A 230 7.16 -10.46 -7.06
N LYS A 231 8.44 -10.78 -6.81
CA LYS A 231 8.83 -11.98 -6.03
C LYS A 231 8.64 -11.71 -4.53
N THR A 232 7.38 -11.60 -4.12
CA THR A 232 6.99 -11.19 -2.76
C THR A 232 5.98 -12.15 -2.13
N LEU A 233 5.95 -13.39 -2.61
CA LEU A 233 4.95 -14.41 -2.24
C LEU A 233 5.11 -14.99 -0.82
N ASP A 234 6.15 -14.60 -0.08
CA ASP A 234 6.35 -15.01 1.32
C ASP A 234 6.10 -13.87 2.32
N MET A 235 5.56 -12.74 1.86
CA MET A 235 5.25 -11.61 2.74
C MET A 235 4.09 -11.95 3.68
N ARG A 236 4.30 -11.69 4.98
CA ARG A 236 3.29 -11.89 6.02
C ARG A 236 2.01 -11.12 5.75
N ALA A 237 0.91 -11.72 6.21
CA ALA A 237 -0.44 -11.21 6.08
C ALA A 237 -0.61 -9.84 6.77
N ALA A 238 -1.30 -8.94 6.09
CA ALA A 238 -1.87 -7.75 6.69
C ALA A 238 -2.92 -8.16 7.74
N ASP A 239 -3.08 -7.35 8.79
CA ASP A 239 -4.22 -7.52 9.69
C ASP A 239 -5.51 -7.13 8.95
N LEU A 240 -6.24 -8.14 8.48
CA LEU A 240 -7.51 -7.97 7.77
C LEU A 240 -8.63 -7.39 8.65
N ASN A 241 -8.44 -7.28 9.97
CA ASN A 241 -9.38 -6.62 10.86
C ASN A 241 -9.17 -5.11 10.91
N ALA A 242 -7.95 -4.64 10.62
CA ALA A 242 -7.61 -3.23 10.54
C ALA A 242 -8.20 -2.58 9.27
N ASP A 243 -8.53 -1.30 9.35
CA ASP A 243 -8.93 -0.53 8.18
C ASP A 243 -7.69 -0.09 7.40
N LEU A 244 -7.38 -0.81 6.32
CA LEU A 244 -6.25 -0.48 5.44
C LEU A 244 -6.73 0.22 4.17
N PHE A 245 -6.22 1.42 3.93
CA PHE A 245 -6.60 2.26 2.80
C PHE A 245 -5.53 2.25 1.71
N PRO A 246 -5.90 2.08 0.43
CA PRO A 246 -5.00 2.41 -0.69
C PRO A 246 -4.44 3.80 -0.49
N SER A 247 -3.12 3.91 -0.51
CA SER A 247 -2.44 5.16 -0.21
C SER A 247 -1.19 5.32 -1.05
N VAL A 248 -0.83 6.58 -1.32
CA VAL A 248 0.40 6.95 -2.02
C VAL A 248 1.08 8.09 -1.26
N SER A 249 2.40 8.04 -1.13
CA SER A 249 3.22 9.16 -0.67
C SER A 249 4.21 9.60 -1.75
N MET A 250 4.38 10.91 -1.90
CA MET A 250 5.31 11.55 -2.84
C MET A 250 6.06 12.70 -2.15
N ASP A 251 7.26 13.03 -2.60
CA ASP A 251 8.13 14.00 -1.91
C ASP A 251 8.43 15.30 -2.68
N TYR A 252 8.08 15.37 -3.96
CA TYR A 252 8.57 16.44 -4.82
C TYR A 252 7.48 17.07 -5.71
N PRO A 253 7.43 18.41 -5.79
CA PRO A 253 6.57 19.14 -6.72
C PRO A 253 6.75 18.69 -8.18
N GLY A 254 5.64 18.44 -8.86
CA GLY A 254 5.62 17.90 -10.22
C GLY A 254 5.61 16.37 -10.30
N ASN A 255 5.70 15.65 -9.17
CA ASN A 255 5.28 14.26 -9.14
C ASN A 255 3.77 14.18 -9.37
N LYS A 256 3.34 13.27 -10.26
CA LYS A 256 1.94 13.12 -10.65
C LYS A 256 1.63 11.65 -10.88
N ILE A 257 0.51 11.19 -10.34
CA ILE A 257 0.07 9.80 -10.43
C ILE A 257 -1.42 9.71 -10.79
N LYS A 258 -1.81 8.63 -11.47
CA LYS A 258 -3.21 8.28 -11.75
C LYS A 258 -3.52 6.92 -11.15
N ALA A 259 -4.58 6.84 -10.35
CA ALA A 259 -5.08 5.57 -9.84
C ALA A 259 -6.09 4.94 -10.80
N ASN A 260 -6.00 3.62 -10.92
CA ASN A 260 -7.07 2.78 -11.44
C ASN A 260 -7.55 1.89 -10.29
N PHE A 261 -8.75 2.20 -9.78
CA PHE A 261 -9.45 1.39 -8.77
C PHE A 261 -10.41 0.38 -9.40
N GLY A 262 -10.15 -0.06 -10.64
CA GLY A 262 -10.99 -1.00 -11.39
C GLY A 262 -11.99 -0.33 -12.33
N SER A 263 -11.86 0.97 -12.60
CA SER A 263 -12.62 1.68 -13.63
C SER A 263 -12.13 1.35 -15.04
N GLU A 264 -10.84 1.07 -15.18
CA GLU A 264 -10.19 0.64 -16.41
C GLU A 264 -9.67 -0.80 -16.26
N GLN A 265 -9.39 -1.47 -17.38
CA GLN A 265 -8.77 -2.81 -17.34
C GLN A 265 -7.39 -2.72 -16.70
N PHE A 266 -7.10 -3.59 -15.74
CA PHE A 266 -5.77 -3.68 -15.14
C PHE A 266 -4.75 -4.21 -16.14
N LYS A 267 -3.51 -3.73 -16.04
CA LYS A 267 -2.38 -4.28 -16.79
C LYS A 267 -1.99 -5.67 -16.27
N PHE A 268 -2.19 -5.93 -14.99
CA PHE A 268 -2.00 -7.24 -14.39
C PHE A 268 -3.26 -8.12 -14.48
N ASP A 269 -3.10 -9.35 -14.97
CA ASP A 269 -4.16 -10.37 -14.99
C ASP A 269 -4.16 -11.18 -13.69
N ILE A 270 -4.92 -10.69 -12.70
CA ILE A 270 -5.09 -11.33 -11.39
C ILE A 270 -5.63 -12.75 -11.54
N ALA A 271 -6.62 -12.94 -12.43
CA ALA A 271 -7.27 -14.24 -12.62
C ALA A 271 -6.27 -15.27 -13.17
N LYS A 272 -5.41 -14.88 -14.11
CA LYS A 272 -4.37 -15.77 -14.63
C LYS A 272 -3.28 -16.07 -13.61
N ALA A 273 -2.85 -15.08 -12.82
CA ALA A 273 -1.72 -15.23 -11.91
C ALA A 273 -2.03 -16.12 -10.69
N PHE A 274 -3.28 -16.13 -10.23
CA PHE A 274 -3.72 -16.89 -9.05
C PHE A 274 -4.77 -17.95 -9.38
N LYS A 275 -4.77 -18.45 -10.62
CA LYS A 275 -5.55 -19.64 -10.98
C LYS A 275 -5.11 -20.81 -10.11
N GLU A 276 -6.07 -21.40 -9.42
CA GLU A 276 -5.95 -22.75 -8.83
C GLU A 276 -5.84 -23.80 -9.95
#